data_AF-A0A9Q0MA57-F1
#
_entry.id   AF-A0A9Q0MA57-F1
#
_cell.length_a   1.000
_cell.length_b   1.000
_cell.length_c   1.000
_cell.angle_alpha   90.00
_cell.angle_beta   90.00
_cell.angle_gamma   90.00
#
_symmetry.space_group_name_H-M   'P 1'
#
loop_
_entity.id
_entity.type
_entity.pdbx_description
1 polymer ?
#
loop_
_entity_poly.entity_id
_entity_poly.type
_entity_poly.pdbx_seq_one_letter_code
_entity_poly.pdbx_strand_id
1 'polypeptide(L)'
;MVSILIYRTFRFKLKRKLKWAHAAINLASIIFISFGLAAAIYYHEKVNIAHFYSLHSWLGLLAIILFVSQYIVGFVTYLYPGVSLRTRVRVMHIHRFAGMGIFILACGTIFTGLNEKAIFSLKKYSDYPAAGLLINLVAILLIAYASLVLYLVTRPDWIRIPLSELHPNGNEQIQMKK
;
A
#
# COMPACT_ATOMS: atom_id res chain seq x y z
N MET A 1 0.29 -3.81 -0.88
CA MET A 1 0.78 -3.23 -2.15
C MET A 1 -0.18 -3.48 -3.33
N VAL A 2 -0.67 -4.71 -3.53
CA VAL A 2 -1.71 -5.05 -4.54
C VAL A 2 -2.99 -4.20 -4.42
N SER A 3 -3.37 -3.81 -3.20
CA SER A 3 -4.59 -3.03 -2.95
C SER A 3 -4.65 -1.67 -3.68
N ILE A 4 -3.50 -1.01 -3.88
CA ILE A 4 -3.43 0.30 -4.56
C ILE A 4 -3.87 0.19 -6.03
N LEU A 5 -3.54 -0.93 -6.69
CA LEU A 5 -3.83 -1.15 -8.09
C LEU A 5 -5.16 -1.86 -8.35
N ILE A 6 -5.90 -2.27 -7.31
CA ILE A 6 -7.09 -3.12 -7.48
C ILE A 6 -8.15 -2.50 -8.42
N TYR A 7 -8.30 -1.18 -8.39
CA TYR A 7 -9.23 -0.46 -9.27
C TYR A 7 -8.70 -0.32 -10.71
N ARG A 8 -7.39 -0.41 -10.91
CA ARG A 8 -6.71 -0.38 -12.21
C ARG A 8 -6.74 -1.76 -12.87
N THR A 9 -6.36 -2.80 -12.12
CA THR A 9 -6.32 -4.19 -12.59
C THR A 9 -7.70 -4.72 -12.93
N PHE A 10 -8.70 -4.44 -12.10
CA PHE A 10 -10.07 -4.92 -12.29
C PHE A 10 -11.01 -3.82 -12.78
N ARG A 11 -10.59 -3.06 -13.80
CA ARG A 11 -11.29 -1.87 -14.32
C ARG A 11 -12.75 -2.10 -14.75
N PHE A 12 -13.12 -3.33 -15.11
CA PHE A 12 -14.46 -3.69 -15.58
C PHE A 12 -15.38 -4.26 -14.49
N LYS A 13 -14.89 -4.41 -13.25
CA LYS A 13 -15.71 -4.97 -12.15
C LYS A 13 -16.53 -3.89 -11.44
N LEU A 14 -17.57 -4.34 -10.75
CA LEU A 14 -18.46 -3.49 -9.94
C LEU A 14 -17.69 -2.73 -8.86
N LYS A 15 -17.89 -1.40 -8.81
CA LYS A 15 -17.22 -0.50 -7.84
C LYS A 15 -17.37 -0.98 -6.40
N ARG A 16 -18.55 -1.48 -6.04
CA ARG A 16 -18.85 -1.98 -4.69
C ARG A 16 -17.98 -3.19 -4.32
N LYS A 17 -17.81 -4.15 -5.24
CA LYS A 17 -16.93 -5.31 -5.02
C LYS A 17 -15.48 -4.89 -4.85
N LEU A 18 -15.01 -3.94 -5.67
CA LEU A 18 -13.64 -3.42 -5.59
C LEU A 18 -13.36 -2.67 -4.29
N LYS A 19 -14.34 -1.90 -3.78
CA LYS A 19 -14.22 -1.24 -2.47
C LYS A 19 -14.04 -2.23 -1.33
N TRP A 20 -14.86 -3.27 -1.29
CA TRP A 20 -14.75 -4.32 -0.28
C TRP A 20 -13.43 -5.07 -0.38
N ALA A 21 -13.01 -5.44 -1.60
CA ALA A 21 -11.73 -6.11 -1.81
C ALA A 21 -10.53 -5.21 -1.43
N HIS A 22 -10.57 -3.92 -1.77
CA HIS A 22 -9.56 -2.95 -1.36
C HIS A 22 -9.45 -2.86 0.17
N ALA A 23 -10.59 -2.74 0.87
CA ALA A 23 -10.60 -2.71 2.32
C ALA A 23 -10.11 -4.02 2.93
N ALA A 24 -10.58 -5.17 2.45
CA ALA A 24 -10.19 -6.49 2.96
C ALA A 24 -8.66 -6.72 2.83
N ILE A 25 -8.06 -6.38 1.69
CA ILE A 25 -6.61 -6.54 1.48
C ILE A 25 -5.82 -5.60 2.40
N ASN A 26 -6.27 -4.36 2.60
CA ASN A 26 -5.60 -3.44 3.53
C ASN A 26 -5.75 -3.89 4.99
N LEU A 27 -6.92 -4.42 5.38
CA LEU A 27 -7.13 -4.98 6.72
C LEU A 27 -6.20 -6.17 6.97
N ALA A 28 -6.11 -7.09 6.02
CA ALA A 28 -5.17 -8.21 6.10
C ALA A 28 -3.72 -7.70 6.23
N SER A 29 -3.36 -6.64 5.51
CA SER A 29 -2.04 -6.01 5.62
C SER A 29 -1.80 -5.44 7.03
N ILE A 30 -2.78 -4.77 7.64
CA ILE A 30 -2.69 -4.29 9.03
C ILE A 30 -2.44 -5.45 10.00
N ILE A 31 -3.16 -6.56 9.85
CA ILE A 31 -2.98 -7.76 10.69
C ILE A 31 -1.54 -8.29 10.57
N PHE A 32 -1.02 -8.46 9.36
CA PHE A 32 0.35 -8.93 9.16
C PHE A 32 1.41 -7.97 9.70
N ILE A 33 1.20 -6.66 9.55
CA ILE A 33 2.09 -5.64 10.09
C ILE A 33 2.10 -5.69 11.62
N SER A 34 0.95 -5.86 12.27
CA SER A 34 0.86 -6.02 13.72
C SER A 34 1.62 -7.25 14.22
N PHE A 35 1.51 -8.39 13.51
CA PHE A 35 2.30 -9.58 13.84
C PHE A 35 3.81 -9.34 13.69
N GLY A 36 4.23 -8.67 12.61
CA GLY A 36 5.63 -8.32 12.39
C GLY A 36 6.19 -7.40 13.47
N LEU A 37 5.44 -6.37 13.88
CA LEU A 37 5.83 -5.47 14.96
C LEU A 37 5.92 -6.21 16.30
N ALA A 38 4.91 -7.03 16.63
CA ALA A 38 4.91 -7.83 17.85
C ALA A 38 6.11 -8.78 17.91
N ALA A 39 6.44 -9.43 16.79
CA ALA A 39 7.60 -10.30 16.68
C ALA A 39 8.93 -9.53 16.90
N ALA A 40 9.05 -8.32 16.33
CA ALA A 40 10.23 -7.48 16.52
C ALA A 40 10.41 -7.03 17.98
N ILE A 41 9.33 -6.58 18.63
CA ILE A 41 9.34 -6.20 20.05
C ILE A 41 9.70 -7.42 20.92
N TYR A 42 9.05 -8.57 20.69
CA TYR A 42 9.33 -9.80 21.43
C TYR A 42 10.79 -10.24 21.29
N TYR A 43 11.36 -10.14 20.09
CA TYR A 43 12.77 -10.46 19.87
C TYR A 43 13.68 -9.52 20.66
N HIS A 44 13.49 -8.20 20.54
CA HIS A 44 14.29 -7.20 21.25
C HIS A 44 14.27 -7.41 22.76
N GLU A 45 13.09 -7.72 23.33
CA GLU A 45 12.95 -8.03 24.76
C GLU A 45 13.76 -9.28 25.13
N LYS A 46 13.62 -10.36 24.34
CA LYS A 46 14.32 -11.63 24.60
C LYS A 46 15.84 -11.49 24.57
N VAL A 47 16.37 -10.62 23.72
CA VAL A 47 17.82 -10.40 23.59
C VAL A 47 18.32 -9.10 24.25
N ASN A 48 17.48 -8.43 25.05
CA ASN A 48 17.78 -7.19 25.76
C ASN A 48 18.39 -6.09 24.88
N ILE A 49 17.77 -5.81 23.74
CA ILE A 49 18.15 -4.72 22.83
C ILE A 49 17.13 -3.58 22.97
N ALA A 50 17.61 -2.33 23.02
CA ALA A 50 16.75 -1.16 23.06
C ALA A 50 15.73 -1.14 21.90
N HIS A 51 14.54 -0.60 22.15
CA HIS A 51 13.52 -0.43 21.13
C HIS A 51 13.59 0.96 20.49
N PHE A 52 13.05 1.07 19.27
CA PHE A 52 12.74 2.35 18.60
C PHE A 52 13.87 3.40 18.50
N TYR A 53 15.13 2.96 18.41
CA TYR A 53 16.29 3.87 18.31
C TYR A 53 16.80 4.08 16.88
N SER A 54 16.45 3.19 15.94
CA SER A 54 16.97 3.22 14.58
C SER A 54 16.07 3.99 13.62
N LEU A 55 16.62 4.52 12.52
CA LEU A 55 15.81 5.19 11.49
C LEU A 55 14.73 4.26 10.92
N HIS A 56 15.04 2.97 10.73
CA HIS A 56 14.06 1.97 10.33
C HIS A 56 12.86 1.94 11.27
N SER A 57 13.10 1.94 12.59
CA SER A 57 12.03 1.89 13.59
C SER A 57 11.15 3.15 13.62
N TRP A 58 11.74 4.33 13.43
CA TRP A 58 10.98 5.60 13.36
C TRP A 58 10.12 5.68 12.09
N LEU A 59 10.70 5.35 10.93
CA LEU A 59 9.95 5.31 9.66
C LEU A 59 8.85 4.24 9.70
N GLY A 60 9.14 3.09 10.30
CA GLY A 60 8.19 2.00 10.51
C GLY A 60 7.00 2.42 11.36
N LEU A 61 7.26 3.04 12.53
CA LEU A 61 6.19 3.52 13.40
C LEU A 61 5.32 4.57 12.70
N LEU A 62 5.94 5.53 12.02
CA LEU A 62 5.21 6.54 11.23
C LEU A 62 4.36 5.89 10.14
N ALA A 63 4.90 4.91 9.41
CA ALA A 63 4.16 4.20 8.36
C ALA A 63 2.94 3.45 8.93
N ILE A 64 3.08 2.79 10.07
CA ILE A 64 1.98 2.06 10.74
C ILE A 64 0.87 3.03 11.14
N ILE A 65 1.22 4.12 11.84
CA ILE A 65 0.25 5.12 12.29
C ILE A 65 -0.51 5.69 11.10
N LEU A 66 0.22 6.17 10.08
CA LEU A 66 -0.40 6.75 8.89
C LEU A 66 -1.26 5.72 8.13
N PHE A 67 -0.82 4.47 8.03
CA PHE A 67 -1.56 3.42 7.32
C PHE A 67 -2.87 3.05 8.03
N VAL A 68 -2.85 2.91 9.36
CA VAL A 68 -4.06 2.65 10.15
C VAL A 68 -5.01 3.84 10.09
N SER A 69 -4.51 5.07 10.27
CA SER A 69 -5.34 6.28 10.10
C SER A 69 -5.97 6.36 8.71
N GLN A 70 -5.18 6.08 7.67
CA GLN A 70 -5.65 6.06 6.28
C GLN A 70 -6.73 5.00 6.05
N TYR A 71 -6.60 3.82 6.67
CA TYR A 71 -7.60 2.77 6.60
C TYR A 71 -8.91 3.20 7.26
N ILE A 72 -8.86 3.76 8.47
CA ILE A 72 -10.05 4.23 9.20
C ILE A 72 -10.76 5.34 8.41
N VAL A 73 -10.02 6.36 7.97
CA VAL A 73 -10.57 7.47 7.18
C VAL A 73 -11.18 6.96 5.87
N GLY A 74 -10.49 6.06 5.18
CA GLY A 74 -10.98 5.44 3.95
C GLY A 74 -12.25 4.61 4.16
N PHE A 75 -12.30 3.82 5.24
CA PHE A 75 -13.45 2.98 5.58
C PHE A 75 -14.68 3.83 5.88
N VAL A 76 -14.57 4.80 6.79
CA VAL A 76 -15.68 5.69 7.18
C VAL A 76 -16.16 6.51 5.99
N THR A 77 -15.25 7.03 5.17
CA THR A 77 -15.61 7.91 4.04
C THR A 77 -16.28 7.15 2.89
N TYR A 78 -15.78 5.95 2.55
CA TYR A 78 -16.12 5.26 1.30
C TYR A 78 -16.91 3.96 1.44
N LEU A 79 -16.99 3.38 2.64
CA LEU A 79 -17.73 2.14 2.94
C LEU A 79 -18.90 2.38 3.90
N TYR A 80 -18.64 2.48 5.20
CA TYR A 80 -19.67 2.56 6.24
C TYR A 80 -19.18 3.39 7.43
N PRO A 81 -20.02 4.26 8.04
CA PRO A 81 -21.41 4.59 7.66
C PRO A 81 -21.51 5.39 6.36
N GLY A 82 -20.38 5.91 5.86
CA GLY A 82 -20.33 6.76 4.69
C GLY A 82 -20.59 8.23 5.05
N VAL A 83 -20.00 9.13 4.27
CA VAL A 83 -20.18 10.59 4.43
C VAL A 83 -20.81 11.22 3.19
N SER A 84 -21.17 12.50 3.28
CA SER A 84 -21.74 13.27 2.16
C SER A 84 -20.85 13.27 0.92
N LEU A 85 -21.45 13.42 -0.26
CA LEU A 85 -20.73 13.41 -1.53
C LEU A 85 -19.65 14.51 -1.59
N ARG A 86 -19.96 15.71 -1.07
CA ARG A 86 -19.02 16.84 -1.00
C ARG A 86 -17.75 16.48 -0.23
N THR A 87 -17.90 15.81 0.92
CA THR A 87 -16.76 15.36 1.73
C THR A 87 -15.99 14.26 1.02
N ARG A 88 -16.68 13.29 0.41
CA ARG A 88 -16.04 12.18 -0.34
C ARG A 88 -15.12 12.69 -1.45
N VAL A 89 -15.54 13.72 -2.19
CA VAL A 89 -14.74 14.30 -3.27
C VAL A 89 -13.48 14.98 -2.73
N ARG A 90 -13.60 15.79 -1.67
CA ARG A 90 -12.45 16.45 -1.03
C ARG A 90 -11.43 15.43 -0.50
N VAL A 91 -11.91 14.45 0.26
CA VAL A 91 -11.06 13.40 0.86
C VAL A 91 -10.41 12.53 -0.21
N MET A 92 -10.98 12.42 -1.42
CA MET A 92 -10.46 11.53 -2.47
C MET A 92 -9.07 11.93 -2.97
N HIS A 93 -8.78 13.23 -3.04
CA HIS A 93 -7.46 13.70 -3.44
C HIS A 93 -6.43 13.38 -2.36
N ILE A 94 -6.76 13.69 -1.10
CA ILE A 94 -5.91 13.43 0.06
C ILE A 94 -5.68 11.93 0.24
N HIS A 95 -6.73 11.10 0.16
CA HIS A 95 -6.64 9.66 0.34
C HIS A 95 -5.76 9.01 -0.73
N ARG A 96 -5.88 9.41 -2.01
CA ARG A 96 -5.00 8.89 -3.06
C ARG A 96 -3.55 9.32 -2.87
N PHE A 97 -3.32 10.60 -2.59
CA PHE A 97 -1.97 11.14 -2.37
C PHE A 97 -1.29 10.49 -1.16
N ALA A 98 -1.95 10.50 0.00
CA ALA A 98 -1.45 9.89 1.22
C ALA A 98 -1.23 8.38 1.05
N GLY A 99 -2.09 7.67 0.30
CA GLY A 99 -1.89 6.25 0.01
C GLY A 99 -0.61 5.95 -0.75
N MET A 100 -0.26 6.78 -1.75
CA MET A 100 1.01 6.68 -2.47
C MET A 100 2.20 7.09 -1.58
N GLY A 101 2.04 8.14 -0.77
CA GLY A 101 3.07 8.58 0.18
C GLY A 101 3.40 7.51 1.23
N ILE A 102 2.39 6.88 1.82
CA ILE A 102 2.55 5.76 2.78
C ILE A 102 3.23 4.57 2.10
N PHE A 103 2.90 4.28 0.85
CA PHE A 103 3.56 3.23 0.08
C PHE A 103 5.06 3.50 -0.10
N ILE A 104 5.44 4.73 -0.46
CA ILE A 104 6.84 5.15 -0.58
C ILE A 104 7.55 5.09 0.77
N LEU A 105 6.90 5.57 1.83
CA LEU A 105 7.43 5.51 3.19
C LEU A 105 7.68 4.06 3.62
N ALA A 106 6.74 3.14 3.35
CA ALA A 106 6.89 1.72 3.63
C ALA A 106 8.05 1.09 2.86
N CYS A 107 8.26 1.46 1.59
CA CYS A 107 9.45 1.04 0.83
C CYS A 107 10.73 1.54 1.50
N GLY A 108 10.78 2.81 1.91
CA GLY A 108 11.90 3.37 2.66
C GLY A 108 12.21 2.58 3.94
N THR A 109 11.17 2.28 4.74
CA THR A 109 11.29 1.43 5.93
C THR A 109 11.85 0.05 5.61
N ILE A 110 11.41 -0.60 4.54
CA ILE A 110 11.93 -1.91 4.13
C ILE A 110 13.42 -1.81 3.78
N PHE A 111 13.83 -0.80 3.02
CA PHE A 111 15.23 -0.64 2.60
C PHE A 111 16.15 -0.38 3.79
N THR A 112 15.76 0.49 4.72
CA THR A 112 16.56 0.72 5.93
C THR A 112 16.63 -0.54 6.80
N GLY A 113 15.54 -1.31 6.91
CA GLY A 113 15.51 -2.56 7.67
C GLY A 113 16.36 -3.68 7.07
N LEU A 114 16.33 -3.84 5.73
CA LEU A 114 17.21 -4.78 5.02
C LEU A 114 18.68 -4.43 5.25
N ASN A 115 19.03 -3.15 5.16
CA ASN A 115 20.39 -2.69 5.36
C ASN A 115 20.87 -2.88 6.82
N GLU A 116 20.05 -2.49 7.81
CA GLU A 116 20.33 -2.75 9.23
C GLU A 116 20.54 -4.25 9.47
N LYS A 117 19.67 -5.10 8.92
CA LYS A 117 19.80 -6.56 9.12
C LYS A 117 21.05 -7.13 8.48
N ALA A 118 21.42 -6.67 7.28
CA ALA A 118 22.66 -7.08 6.61
C ALA A 118 23.89 -6.69 7.43
N ILE A 119 23.97 -5.43 7.86
CA ILE A 119 25.10 -4.90 8.62
C ILE A 119 25.26 -5.61 9.97
N PHE A 120 24.16 -5.84 10.69
CA PHE A 120 24.24 -6.45 12.03
C PHE A 120 24.40 -7.97 12.02
N SER A 121 23.98 -8.65 10.95
CA SER A 121 24.02 -10.12 10.91
C SER A 121 25.22 -10.69 10.14
N LEU A 122 25.82 -9.93 9.22
CA LEU A 122 26.90 -10.40 8.37
C LEU A 122 28.24 -9.81 8.82
N LYS A 123 29.14 -10.64 9.35
CA LYS A 123 30.44 -10.22 9.91
C LYS A 123 31.34 -9.46 8.92
N LYS A 124 31.33 -9.85 7.64
CA LYS A 124 32.09 -9.21 6.56
C LYS A 124 31.19 -9.00 5.35
N TYR A 125 30.26 -8.06 5.47
CA TYR A 125 29.32 -7.77 4.38
C TYR A 125 30.03 -7.30 3.10
N SER A 126 31.19 -6.64 3.24
CA SER A 126 32.07 -6.21 2.15
C SER A 126 32.61 -7.35 1.28
N ASP A 127 32.65 -8.58 1.79
CA ASP A 127 33.22 -9.74 1.08
C ASP A 127 32.18 -10.39 0.14
N TYR A 128 31.04 -9.73 -0.08
CA TYR A 128 29.95 -10.20 -0.92
C TYR A 128 29.46 -11.63 -0.59
N PRO A 129 29.18 -11.95 0.71
CA PRO A 129 28.63 -13.26 1.04
C PRO A 129 27.29 -13.48 0.33
N ALA A 130 26.98 -14.73 -0.04
CA ALA A 130 25.77 -15.06 -0.79
C ALA A 130 24.48 -14.51 -0.15
N ALA A 131 24.37 -14.54 1.18
CA ALA A 131 23.25 -13.96 1.91
C ALA A 131 23.14 -12.43 1.73
N GLY A 132 24.27 -11.72 1.71
CA GLY A 132 24.33 -10.28 1.47
C GLY A 132 23.94 -9.92 0.03
N LEU A 133 24.43 -10.69 -0.95
CA LEU A 133 24.01 -10.55 -2.35
C LEU A 133 22.51 -10.77 -2.52
N LEU A 134 21.94 -11.76 -1.84
CA LEU A 134 20.51 -12.03 -1.86
C LEU A 134 19.70 -10.85 -1.27
N ILE A 135 20.14 -10.28 -0.15
CA ILE A 135 19.49 -9.10 0.46
C ILE A 135 19.47 -7.92 -0.53
N ASN A 136 20.60 -7.64 -1.19
CA ASN A 136 20.70 -6.59 -2.20
C ASN A 136 19.81 -6.86 -3.42
N LEU A 137 19.80 -8.09 -3.92
CA LEU A 137 18.94 -8.48 -5.03
C LEU A 137 17.46 -8.27 -4.69
N VAL A 138 17.03 -8.68 -3.49
CA VAL A 138 15.66 -8.46 -3.01
C VAL A 138 15.35 -6.96 -2.95
N ALA A 139 16.27 -6.13 -2.45
CA ALA A 139 16.09 -4.68 -2.40
C ALA A 139 15.92 -4.08 -3.82
N ILE A 140 16.75 -4.48 -4.78
CA ILE A 140 16.65 -4.03 -6.19
C ILE A 140 15.32 -4.45 -6.81
N LEU A 141 14.90 -5.70 -6.62
CA LEU A 141 13.61 -6.20 -7.11
C LEU A 141 12.43 -5.43 -6.49
N LEU A 142 12.51 -5.08 -5.21
CA LEU A 142 11.49 -4.26 -4.54
C LEU A 142 11.45 -2.83 -5.07
N ILE A 143 12.60 -2.24 -5.41
CA ILE A 143 12.65 -0.93 -6.09
C ILE A 143 11.96 -1.01 -7.45
N ALA A 144 12.31 -2.00 -8.27
CA ALA A 144 11.69 -2.19 -9.59
C ALA A 144 10.17 -2.40 -9.48
N TYR A 145 9.74 -3.22 -8.52
CA TYR A 145 8.32 -3.43 -8.20
C TYR A 145 7.64 -2.13 -7.76
N ALA A 146 8.25 -1.36 -6.86
CA ALA A 146 7.67 -0.11 -6.36
C ALA A 146 7.54 0.94 -7.47
N SER A 147 8.56 1.10 -8.30
CA SER A 147 8.54 2.00 -9.46
C SER A 147 7.44 1.60 -10.44
N LEU A 148 7.29 0.30 -10.73
CA LEU A 148 6.20 -0.18 -11.58
C LEU A 148 4.83 0.14 -10.96
N VAL A 149 4.62 -0.15 -9.67
CA VAL A 149 3.34 0.14 -9.00
C VAL A 149 2.99 1.63 -9.05
N LEU A 150 3.96 2.51 -8.76
CA LEU A 150 3.78 3.96 -8.82
C LEU A 150 3.48 4.46 -10.24
N TYR A 151 4.15 3.88 -11.23
CA TYR A 151 3.86 4.16 -12.62
C TYR A 151 2.43 3.73 -13.01
N LEU A 152 2.03 2.49 -12.69
CA LEU A 152 0.70 1.99 -13.06
C LEU A 152 -0.44 2.72 -12.34
N VAL A 153 -0.25 3.13 -11.08
CA VAL A 153 -1.30 3.85 -10.32
C VAL A 153 -1.51 5.27 -10.84
N THR A 154 -0.48 5.91 -11.40
CA THR A 154 -0.52 7.28 -11.92
C THR A 154 -0.97 7.36 -13.38
N ARG A 155 -0.92 6.26 -14.14
CA ARG A 155 -1.35 6.23 -15.56
C ARG A 155 -2.84 6.56 -15.72
N PRO A 156 -3.22 7.59 -16.50
CA PRO A 156 -4.62 8.00 -16.67
C PRO A 156 -5.43 6.99 -17.49
N ASP A 157 -4.82 6.34 -18.48
CA ASP A 157 -5.51 5.44 -19.43
C ASP A 157 -6.15 4.21 -18.77
N TRP A 158 -5.70 3.89 -17.55
CA TRP A 158 -6.10 2.70 -16.82
C TRP A 158 -7.06 3.02 -15.68
N ILE A 159 -7.69 4.20 -15.68
CA ILE A 159 -8.67 4.55 -14.65
C ILE A 159 -9.88 3.61 -14.83
N ARG A 160 -10.47 3.19 -13.70
CA ARG A 160 -11.67 2.34 -13.73
C ARG A 160 -12.79 3.05 -14.49
N ILE A 161 -13.38 2.36 -15.45
CA ILE A 161 -14.52 2.85 -16.23
C ILE A 161 -15.81 2.78 -15.38
N PRO A 162 -16.64 3.84 -15.34
CA PRO A 162 -17.98 3.81 -14.77
C PRO A 162 -18.86 2.73 -15.40
N LEU A 163 -19.75 2.10 -14.62
CA LEU A 163 -20.62 1.03 -15.15
C LEU A 163 -21.62 1.57 -16.20
N SER A 164 -22.02 2.84 -16.08
CA SER A 164 -22.88 3.53 -17.04
C SER A 164 -22.29 3.59 -18.45
N GLU A 165 -20.96 3.59 -18.58
CA GLU A 165 -20.27 3.60 -19.88
C GLU A 165 -20.05 2.19 -20.44
N LEU A 166 -20.14 1.14 -19.60
CA LEU A 166 -20.00 -0.26 -20.01
C LEU A 166 -21.32 -0.86 -20.52
N HIS A 167 -22.43 -0.36 -20.01
CA HIS A 167 -23.77 -0.66 -20.48
C HIS A 167 -24.48 0.67 -20.71
N PRO A 168 -24.27 1.35 -21.86
CA PRO A 168 -25.10 2.49 -22.21
C PRO A 168 -26.54 2.01 -22.16
N ASN A 169 -27.39 2.70 -21.41
CA ASN A 169 -28.81 2.37 -21.33
C ASN A 169 -29.33 2.21 -22.77
N GLY A 170 -30.01 1.10 -23.08
CA GLY A 170 -30.55 0.83 -24.42
C GLY A 170 -31.46 1.96 -24.96
N ASN A 171 -31.92 2.86 -24.09
CA ASN A 171 -32.69 4.05 -24.45
C ASN A 171 -31.89 5.10 -25.23
N GLU A 172 -30.55 5.17 -25.08
CA GLU A 172 -29.72 6.12 -25.85
C GLU A 172 -29.44 5.62 -27.28
N GLN A 173 -29.39 4.30 -27.51
CA GLN A 173 -29.21 3.75 -28.85
C GLN A 173 -30.46 3.89 -29.74
N ILE A 174 -31.64 4.03 -29.14
CA ILE A 174 -32.89 4.26 -29.87
C ILE A 174 -33.02 5.72 -30.30
N GLN A 175 -32.43 6.67 -29.56
CA GLN A 175 -32.45 8.10 -29.92
C GLN A 175 -31.46 8.50 -31.02
N MET A 176 -30.42 7.71 -31.28
CA MET A 176 -29.48 7.96 -32.39
C MET A 176 -29.88 7.30 -33.72
N LYS A 177 -31.05 6.66 -33.78
CA LYS A 177 -31.59 5.99 -34.98
C LYS A 177 -32.94 6.53 -35.47
N LYS A 178 -33.36 7.71 -35.00
CA LYS A 178 -34.48 8.49 -35.54
C LYS A 178 -34.00 9.87 -35.93
#